data_AF-A0A931FT69-F1
#
_entry.id   AF-A0A931FT69-F1
#
_cell.length_a   1.000
_cell.length_b   1.000
_cell.length_c   1.000
_cell.angle_alpha   90.00
_cell.angle_beta   90.00
_cell.angle_gamma   90.00
#
_symmetry.space_group_name_H-M   'P 1'
#
loop_
_entity.id
_entity.type
_entity.pdbx_description
1 polymer ?
#
loop_
_entity_poly.entity_id
_entity_poly.type
_entity_poly.pdbx_seq_one_letter_code
_entity_poly.pdbx_strand_id
1 'polypeptide(L)'
;MPFRLLFLFLSAAILLLPGQAEAQEGTGFRILGIHLDSALTPKPPKVDTAYIASYNRMLHVHLLLEDTDYALRFIGDQDRVIYKPNVSSSVGIGVSYSWLSFHATIPTPNSGNDEAEKGKTDQFKLGISLNGRKLWFDTNYQQYKGLYLSNPEVLAEDWFQQNTGYPVRPDVSSKAFLARVYYSFNNKRFSHPATTFRRERQKKSAGSFLLGGTFMYTQVAGDSSLLPASIEANFPDDANLVRYRAATYSVNVGYAHTFVFKKYLFTSLSLRPGLAVRSRSGVQPGNVAADLPAQLGIQGDGRVTFGFNSDKYYGGITGNMLFSSGSLEASNRQRSYYSEVQILFGRRFGYKAKGLLDKVPGF
;
A
#
# COMPACT_ATOMS: atom_id res chain seq x y z
N MET A 1 -19.90 22.65 8.59
CA MET A 1 -18.67 23.17 7.96
C MET A 1 -17.46 22.20 7.98
N PRO A 2 -17.10 21.45 9.03
CA PRO A 2 -15.89 20.59 9.00
C PRO A 2 -16.03 19.34 8.11
N PHE A 3 -17.27 18.88 7.86
CA PHE A 3 -17.54 17.77 6.94
C PHE A 3 -17.22 18.10 5.48
N ARG A 4 -17.36 19.36 5.04
CA ARG A 4 -17.05 19.78 3.66
C ARG A 4 -15.56 19.73 3.35
N LEU A 5 -14.68 20.05 4.30
CA LEU A 5 -13.23 19.94 4.12
C LEU A 5 -12.77 18.48 4.06
N LEU A 6 -13.33 17.61 4.91
CA LEU A 6 -13.03 16.18 4.88
C LEU A 6 -13.54 15.51 3.60
N PHE A 7 -14.72 15.94 3.13
CA PHE A 7 -15.24 15.60 1.80
C PHE A 7 -14.27 16.04 0.71
N LEU A 8 -13.82 17.30 0.72
CA LEU A 8 -12.82 17.81 -0.25
C LEU A 8 -11.52 17.00 -0.25
N PHE A 9 -11.03 16.51 0.89
CA PHE A 9 -9.83 15.67 0.95
C PHE A 9 -10.04 14.25 0.39
N LEU A 10 -11.18 13.62 0.66
CA LEU A 10 -11.55 12.31 0.09
C LEU A 10 -11.90 12.42 -1.40
N SER A 11 -12.60 13.49 -1.79
CA SER A 11 -12.83 13.88 -3.17
C SER A 11 -11.52 14.16 -3.90
N ALA A 12 -10.53 14.80 -3.28
CA ALA A 12 -9.21 15.04 -3.86
C ALA A 12 -8.40 13.74 -4.04
N ALA A 13 -8.49 12.81 -3.08
CA ALA A 13 -7.88 11.48 -3.22
C ALA A 13 -8.54 10.65 -4.35
N ILE A 14 -9.82 10.90 -4.64
CA ILE A 14 -10.58 10.29 -5.73
C ILE A 14 -10.39 11.05 -7.07
N LEU A 15 -10.17 12.36 -7.05
CA LEU A 15 -9.85 13.20 -8.22
C LEU A 15 -8.46 12.94 -8.81
N LEU A 16 -7.61 12.20 -8.09
CA LEU A 16 -6.35 11.66 -8.62
C LEU A 16 -6.57 10.38 -9.48
N LEU A 17 -7.80 9.88 -9.59
CA LEU A 17 -8.19 8.85 -10.55
C LEU A 17 -8.59 9.53 -11.87
N PRO A 18 -7.99 9.16 -13.01
CA PRO A 18 -8.51 9.61 -14.29
C PRO A 18 -9.83 8.87 -14.56
N GLY A 19 -10.94 9.59 -14.58
CA GLY A 19 -12.25 9.08 -14.99
C GLY A 19 -13.38 9.32 -13.98
N GLN A 20 -14.12 10.41 -14.23
CA GLN A 20 -15.50 10.73 -13.84
C GLN A 20 -16.03 10.24 -12.49
N ALA A 21 -16.08 11.15 -11.52
CA ALA A 21 -17.12 11.16 -10.49
C ALA A 21 -17.65 12.59 -10.35
N GLU A 22 -18.68 12.94 -11.12
CA GLU A 22 -19.46 14.15 -10.87
C GLU A 22 -20.32 13.93 -9.61
N ALA A 23 -20.10 14.77 -8.59
CA ALA A 23 -20.94 14.83 -7.42
C ALA A 23 -22.16 15.74 -7.72
N GLN A 24 -23.37 15.18 -7.79
CA GLN A 24 -24.59 15.99 -7.71
C GLN A 24 -24.79 16.48 -6.26
N GLU A 25 -24.93 17.80 -6.10
CA GLU A 25 -25.25 18.42 -4.81
C GLU A 25 -26.55 17.85 -4.24
N GLY A 26 -26.48 17.27 -3.03
CA GLY A 26 -27.66 16.93 -2.23
C GLY A 26 -27.83 15.46 -1.85
N THR A 27 -27.09 14.53 -2.48
CA THR A 27 -27.10 13.11 -2.07
C THR A 27 -25.74 12.71 -1.51
N GLY A 28 -25.66 12.45 -0.20
CA GLY A 28 -24.41 12.06 0.46
C GLY A 28 -23.81 10.81 -0.22
N PHE A 29 -22.49 10.84 -0.46
CA PHE A 29 -21.77 9.77 -1.18
C PHE A 29 -22.04 8.40 -0.57
N ARG A 30 -22.21 7.40 -1.44
CA ARG A 30 -22.38 6.00 -1.05
C ARG A 30 -21.20 5.17 -1.53
N ILE A 31 -20.60 4.39 -0.63
CA ILE A 31 -19.62 3.34 -0.98
C ILE A 31 -20.25 2.01 -0.60
N LEU A 32 -20.41 1.10 -1.56
CA LEU A 32 -21.05 -0.21 -1.36
C LEU A 32 -22.46 -0.11 -0.71
N GLY A 33 -23.25 0.91 -1.10
CA GLY A 33 -24.59 1.15 -0.54
C GLY A 33 -24.62 1.81 0.84
N ILE A 34 -23.47 2.07 1.46
CA ILE A 34 -23.35 2.71 2.78
C ILE A 34 -23.10 4.21 2.57
N HIS A 35 -23.93 5.07 3.18
CA HIS A 35 -23.65 6.51 3.22
C HIS A 35 -22.32 6.78 3.92
N LEU A 36 -21.45 7.56 3.28
CA LEU A 36 -20.18 8.00 3.85
C LEU A 36 -20.40 8.75 5.17
N ASP A 37 -21.49 9.52 5.27
CA ASP A 37 -21.92 10.21 6.49
C ASP A 37 -22.26 9.24 7.63
N SER A 38 -22.76 8.03 7.31
CA SER A 38 -22.99 6.96 8.29
C SER A 38 -21.67 6.35 8.80
N ALA A 39 -20.64 6.31 7.94
CA ALA A 39 -19.28 5.91 8.33
C ALA A 39 -18.56 7.00 9.16
N LEU A 40 -18.99 8.26 9.00
CA LEU A 40 -18.44 9.45 9.65
C LEU A 40 -19.39 10.03 10.74
N THR A 41 -20.25 9.20 11.32
CA THR A 41 -21.17 9.65 12.37
C THR A 41 -20.43 10.16 13.62
N PRO A 42 -20.82 11.30 14.21
CA PRO A 42 -20.07 11.94 15.30
C PRO A 42 -20.12 11.22 16.65
N LYS A 43 -20.97 10.18 16.81
CA LYS A 43 -21.02 9.36 18.02
C LYS A 43 -20.23 8.08 17.80
N PRO A 44 -19.24 7.76 18.66
CA PRO A 44 -18.47 6.55 18.50
C PRO A 44 -19.39 5.32 18.58
N PRO A 45 -19.32 4.36 17.64
CA PRO A 45 -20.11 3.15 17.72
C PRO A 45 -19.84 2.44 19.04
N LYS A 46 -20.90 2.01 19.73
CA LYS A 46 -20.76 1.27 21.00
C LYS A 46 -19.90 0.02 20.78
N VAL A 47 -18.68 0.05 21.31
CA VAL A 47 -17.77 -1.11 21.35
C VAL A 47 -18.07 -1.96 22.57
N ASP A 48 -17.83 -3.27 22.45
CA ASP A 48 -17.82 -4.15 23.61
C ASP A 48 -16.52 -3.87 24.40
N THR A 49 -16.65 -3.13 25.49
CA THR A 49 -15.52 -2.74 26.32
C THR A 49 -14.86 -3.93 27.01
N ALA A 50 -15.46 -5.13 27.03
CA ALA A 50 -14.76 -6.33 27.47
C ALA A 50 -13.73 -6.80 26.44
N TYR A 51 -13.95 -6.51 25.16
CA TYR A 51 -13.09 -6.91 24.03
C TYR A 51 -12.11 -5.83 23.60
N ILE A 52 -12.47 -4.55 23.70
CA ILE A 52 -11.70 -3.45 23.11
C ILE A 52 -11.42 -2.36 24.16
N ALA A 53 -10.19 -1.85 24.18
CA ALA A 53 -9.82 -0.60 24.83
C ALA A 53 -9.52 0.47 23.77
N SER A 54 -9.92 1.71 24.02
CA SER A 54 -9.73 2.84 23.10
C SER A 54 -8.83 3.92 23.70
N TYR A 55 -7.98 4.47 22.86
CA TYR A 55 -7.02 5.54 23.13
C TYR A 55 -7.19 6.68 22.12
N ASN A 56 -8.41 6.92 21.64
CA ASN A 56 -8.69 7.90 20.57
C ASN A 56 -8.33 9.35 20.96
N ARG A 57 -8.23 9.64 22.26
CA ARG A 57 -7.83 10.95 22.80
C ARG A 57 -6.34 11.05 23.16
N MET A 58 -5.55 10.05 22.78
CA MET A 58 -4.10 10.08 22.97
C MET A 58 -3.42 10.36 21.63
N LEU A 59 -2.30 11.06 21.69
CA LEU A 59 -1.37 11.18 20.58
C LEU A 59 -0.47 9.94 20.59
N HIS A 60 -0.34 9.28 19.44
CA HIS A 60 0.51 8.11 19.28
C HIS A 60 1.66 8.52 18.37
N VAL A 61 2.90 8.37 18.82
CA VAL A 61 4.09 8.63 18.02
C VAL A 61 4.89 7.34 17.97
N HIS A 62 5.31 6.96 16.77
CA HIS A 62 6.09 5.74 16.56
C HIS A 62 7.22 5.94 15.57
N LEU A 63 8.25 5.12 15.77
CA LEU A 63 9.30 4.87 14.80
C LEU A 63 8.97 3.57 14.07
N LEU A 64 9.40 3.51 12.82
CA LEU A 64 9.22 2.35 11.96
C LEU A 64 10.50 2.05 11.18
N LEU A 65 10.75 0.77 11.00
CA LEU A 65 11.76 0.23 10.09
C LEU A 65 11.04 -0.68 9.11
N GLU A 66 11.27 -0.48 7.82
CA GLU A 66 10.62 -1.21 6.74
C GLU A 66 11.66 -1.86 5.84
N ASP A 67 11.44 -3.13 5.53
CA ASP A 67 12.08 -3.84 4.43
C ASP A 67 11.02 -4.09 3.36
N THR A 68 11.36 -3.88 2.09
CA THR A 68 10.44 -4.02 0.97
C THR A 68 11.12 -4.69 -0.20
N ASP A 69 10.67 -5.91 -0.52
CA ASP A 69 11.05 -6.56 -1.77
C ASP A 69 10.14 -6.05 -2.89
N TYR A 70 10.69 -5.14 -3.68
CA TYR A 70 10.05 -4.58 -4.86
C TYR A 70 10.83 -4.97 -6.12
N ALA A 71 10.10 -5.48 -7.13
CA ALA A 71 10.68 -5.81 -8.43
C ALA A 71 9.71 -5.45 -9.54
N LEU A 72 10.23 -4.83 -10.60
CA LEU A 72 9.55 -4.64 -11.88
C LEU A 72 9.98 -5.75 -12.82
N ARG A 73 9.04 -6.59 -13.26
CA ARG A 73 9.32 -7.67 -14.20
C ARG A 73 8.61 -7.43 -15.52
N PHE A 74 9.37 -7.47 -16.60
CA PHE A 74 8.88 -7.60 -17.97
C PHE A 74 9.15 -9.03 -18.43
N ILE A 75 8.14 -9.71 -18.95
CA ILE A 75 8.18 -11.11 -19.36
C ILE A 75 7.94 -11.15 -20.87
N GLY A 76 8.95 -11.61 -21.61
CA GLY A 76 8.90 -11.90 -23.03
C GLY A 76 8.67 -13.39 -23.27
N ASP A 77 8.88 -13.83 -24.50
CA ASP A 77 8.62 -15.22 -24.90
C ASP A 77 9.73 -16.15 -24.42
N GLN A 78 10.98 -15.69 -24.47
CA GLN A 78 12.15 -16.46 -24.01
C GLN A 78 12.81 -15.83 -22.77
N ASP A 79 12.76 -14.50 -22.65
CA ASP A 79 13.49 -13.75 -21.64
C ASP A 79 12.60 -13.04 -20.62
N ARG A 80 13.23 -12.63 -19.51
CA ARG A 80 12.61 -11.74 -18.53
C ARG A 80 13.59 -10.64 -18.13
N VAL A 81 13.10 -9.41 -18.00
CA VAL A 81 13.87 -8.27 -17.49
C VAL A 81 13.37 -7.95 -16.09
N ILE A 82 14.27 -7.88 -15.10
CA ILE A 82 13.91 -7.64 -13.70
C ILE A 82 14.67 -6.41 -13.18
N TYR A 83 13.97 -5.29 -13.03
CA TYR A 83 14.53 -4.11 -12.37
C TYR A 83 14.23 -4.11 -10.88
N LYS A 84 15.23 -3.75 -10.07
CA LYS A 84 15.11 -3.57 -8.62
C LYS A 84 15.66 -2.21 -8.18
N PRO A 85 15.11 -1.62 -7.11
CA PRO A 85 15.70 -0.47 -6.44
C PRO A 85 16.90 -0.93 -5.60
N ASN A 86 17.94 -0.11 -5.51
CA ASN A 86 19.05 -0.31 -4.59
C ASN A 86 18.70 0.31 -3.22
N VAL A 87 17.60 -0.15 -2.62
CA VAL A 87 17.19 0.22 -1.26
C VAL A 87 16.73 -1.03 -0.53
N SER A 88 17.51 -1.46 0.46
CA SER A 88 17.19 -2.64 1.28
C SER A 88 16.25 -2.35 2.45
N SER A 89 16.35 -1.16 3.07
CA SER A 89 15.45 -0.77 4.16
C SER A 89 15.24 0.74 4.26
N SER A 90 14.17 1.09 4.97
CA SER A 90 13.72 2.47 5.17
C SER A 90 13.42 2.69 6.65
N VAL A 91 13.76 3.85 7.20
CA VAL A 91 13.31 4.30 8.52
C VAL A 91 12.25 5.37 8.37
N GLY A 92 11.34 5.44 9.33
CA GLY A 92 10.32 6.46 9.31
C GLY A 92 9.80 6.84 10.68
N ILE A 93 8.97 7.86 10.65
CA ILE A 93 8.21 8.35 11.79
C ILE A 93 6.73 8.34 11.42
N GLY A 94 5.90 7.97 12.39
CA GLY A 94 4.46 8.03 12.24
C GLY A 94 3.79 8.66 13.45
N VAL A 95 2.68 9.33 13.16
CA VAL A 95 1.85 10.01 14.14
C VAL A 95 0.40 9.63 13.90
N SER A 96 -0.30 9.28 14.99
CA SER A 96 -1.74 8.99 14.96
C SER A 96 -2.46 9.76 16.05
N TYR A 97 -3.60 10.33 15.69
CA TYR A 97 -4.50 10.99 16.63
C TYR A 97 -5.95 10.75 16.21
N SER A 98 -6.80 10.36 17.16
CA SER A 98 -8.19 9.96 16.87
C SER A 98 -8.24 8.89 15.77
N TRP A 99 -8.98 9.12 14.69
CA TRP A 99 -9.14 8.20 13.55
C TRP A 99 -8.06 8.35 12.47
N LEU A 100 -7.22 9.39 12.55
CA LEU A 100 -6.28 9.73 11.49
C LEU A 100 -4.86 9.28 11.85
N SER A 101 -4.13 8.76 10.87
CA SER A 101 -2.74 8.31 11.02
C SER A 101 -1.95 8.67 9.78
N PHE A 102 -0.72 9.12 10.00
CA PHE A 102 0.26 9.41 8.96
C PHE A 102 1.58 8.75 9.33
N HIS A 103 2.31 8.26 8.33
CA HIS A 103 3.71 7.89 8.47
C HIS A 103 4.46 8.17 7.18
N ALA A 104 5.72 8.55 7.30
CA ALA A 104 6.60 8.76 6.17
C ALA A 104 7.93 8.08 6.43
N THR A 105 8.52 7.53 5.36
CA THR A 105 9.75 6.75 5.44
C THR A 105 10.73 7.19 4.37
N ILE A 106 12.00 7.11 4.72
CA ILE A 106 13.14 7.43 3.86
C ILE A 106 14.16 6.29 3.93
N PRO A 107 14.98 6.08 2.88
CA PRO A 107 16.07 5.12 2.92
C PRO A 107 16.95 5.28 4.15
N THR A 108 17.33 4.17 4.76
CA THR A 108 18.37 4.16 5.78
C THR A 108 19.74 4.43 5.17
N PRO A 109 20.56 5.31 5.77
CA PRO A 109 21.97 5.40 5.41
C PRO A 109 22.67 4.04 5.61
N ASN A 110 23.47 3.60 4.64
CA ASN A 110 24.35 2.42 4.71
C ASN A 110 23.68 1.03 4.91
N SER A 111 22.40 0.84 4.60
CA SER A 111 21.71 -0.44 4.86
C SER A 111 22.00 -1.60 3.90
N GLY A 112 23.09 -1.55 3.13
CA GLY A 112 23.39 -2.55 2.10
C GLY A 112 23.03 -2.12 0.68
N ASN A 113 22.94 -0.80 0.45
CA ASN A 113 22.90 -0.23 -0.89
C ASN A 113 24.33 -0.17 -1.40
N ASP A 114 24.72 -1.16 -2.19
CA ASP A 114 26.01 -1.11 -2.88
C ASP A 114 25.89 -0.10 -4.02
N GLU A 115 26.09 1.17 -3.72
CA GLU A 115 25.96 2.24 -4.71
C GLU A 115 27.01 2.10 -5.83
N ALA A 116 28.17 1.50 -5.53
CA ALA A 116 29.23 1.26 -6.50
C ALA A 116 28.82 0.20 -7.54
N GLU A 117 28.18 -0.89 -7.09
CA GLU A 117 27.74 -1.97 -7.99
C GLU A 117 26.35 -1.76 -8.60
N LYS A 118 25.41 -1.15 -7.86
CA LYS A 118 23.97 -1.12 -8.23
C LYS A 118 23.44 0.30 -8.46
N GLY A 119 24.29 1.31 -8.32
CA GLY A 119 23.91 2.71 -8.48
C GLY A 119 22.99 3.22 -7.37
N LYS A 120 22.70 4.52 -7.43
CA LYS A 120 21.84 5.19 -6.45
C LYS A 120 20.37 4.99 -6.76
N THR A 121 19.57 4.74 -5.72
CA THR A 121 18.11 4.82 -5.78
C THR A 121 17.57 5.82 -4.76
N ASP A 122 16.82 6.82 -5.24
CA ASP A 122 16.01 7.68 -4.39
C ASP A 122 14.66 7.01 -4.12
N GLN A 123 14.24 6.97 -2.85
CA GLN A 123 12.95 6.41 -2.45
C GLN A 123 12.22 7.37 -1.51
N PHE A 124 10.90 7.42 -1.65
CA PHE A 124 10.01 8.07 -0.71
C PHE A 124 8.75 7.23 -0.53
N LYS A 125 8.33 7.04 0.72
CA LYS A 125 7.04 6.42 1.04
C LYS A 125 6.24 7.28 2.01
N LEU A 126 4.94 7.33 1.77
CA LEU A 126 3.97 8.02 2.60
C LEU A 126 2.74 7.14 2.78
N GLY A 127 2.33 6.91 4.01
CA GLY A 127 1.09 6.21 4.30
C GLY A 127 0.13 7.06 5.12
N ILE A 128 -1.14 7.00 4.75
CA ILE A 128 -2.26 7.69 5.40
C ILE A 128 -3.33 6.65 5.71
N SER A 129 -3.87 6.67 6.91
CA SER A 129 -4.93 5.74 7.29
C SER A 129 -6.03 6.39 8.09
N LEU A 130 -7.27 6.13 7.68
CA LEU A 130 -8.49 6.52 8.37
C LEU A 130 -9.10 5.29 9.02
N ASN A 131 -9.06 5.24 10.33
CA ASN A 131 -9.39 4.07 11.11
C ASN A 131 -10.74 4.27 11.79
N GLY A 132 -11.82 4.04 11.04
CA GLY A 132 -13.15 3.96 11.59
C GLY A 132 -13.44 2.58 12.20
N ARG A 133 -14.55 2.48 12.92
CA ARG A 133 -14.90 1.25 13.66
C ARG A 133 -15.51 0.18 12.74
N LYS A 134 -16.39 0.61 11.84
CA LYS A 134 -17.01 -0.26 10.83
C LYS A 134 -16.21 -0.30 9.55
N LEU A 135 -15.82 0.89 9.09
CA LEU A 135 -15.09 1.10 7.85
C LEU A 135 -13.69 1.61 8.19
N TRP A 136 -12.67 1.06 7.56
CA TRP A 136 -11.32 1.63 7.61
C TRP A 136 -10.79 1.79 6.20
N PHE A 137 -9.94 2.80 6.06
CA PHE A 137 -9.26 3.18 4.84
C PHE A 137 -7.76 3.26 5.11
N ASP A 138 -6.96 2.72 4.21
CA ASP A 138 -5.51 2.72 4.28
C ASP A 138 -4.97 3.02 2.89
N THR A 139 -4.11 4.02 2.77
CA THR A 139 -3.44 4.35 1.51
C THR A 139 -1.95 4.52 1.70
N ASN A 140 -1.19 4.02 0.73
CA ASN A 140 0.26 4.11 0.69
C ASN A 140 0.69 4.60 -0.70
N TYR A 141 1.51 5.63 -0.70
CA TYR A 141 2.22 6.13 -1.87
C TYR A 141 3.69 5.73 -1.75
N GLN A 142 4.25 5.20 -2.82
CA GLN A 142 5.67 4.93 -2.92
C GLN A 142 6.23 5.44 -4.25
N GLN A 143 7.45 5.94 -4.19
CA GLN A 143 8.22 6.36 -5.35
C GLN A 143 9.63 5.80 -5.26
N TYR A 144 10.14 5.32 -6.39
CA TYR A 144 11.54 4.99 -6.64
C TYR A 144 12.04 5.77 -7.86
N LYS A 145 13.28 6.24 -7.83
CA LYS A 145 13.99 6.80 -8.98
C LYS A 145 15.42 6.28 -9.00
N GLY A 146 15.86 5.81 -10.16
CA GLY A 146 17.10 5.07 -10.32
C GLY A 146 16.92 3.62 -9.91
N LEU A 147 17.02 2.71 -10.88
CA LEU A 147 16.93 1.26 -10.67
C LEU A 147 18.14 0.58 -11.30
N TYR A 148 18.32 -0.70 -11.04
CA TYR A 148 19.31 -1.53 -11.73
C TYR A 148 18.66 -2.80 -12.28
N LEU A 149 19.24 -3.35 -13.34
CA LEU A 149 18.85 -4.65 -13.89
C LEU A 149 19.43 -5.75 -13.00
N SER A 150 18.57 -6.45 -12.26
CA SER A 150 18.99 -7.45 -11.27
C SER A 150 19.36 -8.82 -11.83
N ASN A 151 19.15 -9.02 -13.14
CA ASN A 151 19.49 -10.24 -13.87
C ASN A 151 20.25 -9.91 -15.16
N PRO A 152 21.47 -9.33 -15.07
CA PRO A 152 22.22 -8.85 -16.23
C PRO A 152 22.65 -9.96 -17.19
N GLU A 153 22.56 -11.22 -16.78
CA GLU A 153 22.83 -12.40 -17.60
C GLU A 153 21.90 -12.49 -18.81
N VAL A 154 20.74 -11.80 -18.77
CA VAL A 154 19.85 -11.66 -19.93
C VAL A 154 20.51 -10.85 -21.05
N LEU A 155 21.49 -9.99 -20.75
CA LEU A 155 22.23 -9.21 -21.75
C LEU A 155 23.43 -9.97 -22.30
N ALA A 156 24.13 -10.69 -21.42
CA ALA A 156 25.27 -11.54 -21.73
C ALA A 156 25.45 -12.56 -20.60
N GLU A 157 25.50 -13.85 -20.94
CA GLU A 157 25.56 -14.95 -19.96
C GLU A 157 26.78 -14.84 -19.02
N ASP A 158 27.90 -14.31 -19.52
CA ASP A 158 29.16 -14.11 -18.81
C ASP A 158 29.35 -12.67 -18.29
N TRP A 159 28.26 -11.90 -18.09
CA TRP A 159 28.31 -10.47 -17.71
C TRP A 159 29.36 -10.13 -16.65
N PHE A 160 29.42 -10.90 -15.56
CA PHE A 160 30.32 -10.66 -14.43
C PHE A 160 31.79 -11.06 -14.67
N GLN A 161 32.11 -11.69 -15.79
CA GLN A 161 33.51 -11.87 -16.21
C GLN A 161 34.09 -10.57 -16.79
N GLN A 162 33.22 -9.70 -17.31
CA GLN A 162 33.60 -8.47 -18.01
C GLN A 162 33.23 -7.21 -17.22
N ASN A 163 32.33 -7.32 -16.23
CA ASN A 163 31.79 -6.18 -15.47
C ASN A 163 31.78 -6.49 -13.97
N THR A 164 32.08 -5.48 -13.16
CA THR A 164 32.03 -5.58 -11.68
C THR A 164 30.69 -5.13 -11.08
N GLY A 165 29.82 -4.49 -11.88
CA GLY A 165 28.55 -3.93 -11.42
C GLY A 165 27.37 -4.35 -12.29
N TYR A 166 26.18 -4.00 -11.84
CA TYR A 166 24.93 -4.20 -12.55
C TYR A 166 24.66 -3.05 -13.54
N PRO A 167 23.95 -3.30 -14.66
CA PRO A 167 23.43 -2.24 -15.51
C PRO A 167 22.50 -1.32 -14.72
N VAL A 168 22.87 -0.05 -14.61
CA VAL A 168 22.09 0.97 -13.89
C VAL A 168 21.22 1.78 -14.85
N ARG A 169 20.03 2.15 -14.37
CA ARG A 169 19.02 2.95 -15.08
C ARG A 169 18.58 4.12 -14.20
N PRO A 170 19.43 5.18 -14.07
CA PRO A 170 19.14 6.35 -13.25
C PRO A 170 17.92 7.15 -13.75
N ASP A 171 17.57 6.99 -15.02
CA ASP A 171 16.41 7.60 -15.68
C ASP A 171 15.08 6.94 -15.28
N VAL A 172 15.10 5.66 -14.92
CA VAL A 172 13.87 4.91 -14.65
C VAL A 172 13.29 5.30 -13.30
N SER A 173 12.02 5.68 -13.32
CA SER A 173 11.21 5.98 -12.15
C SER A 173 10.01 5.05 -12.06
N SER A 174 9.67 4.67 -10.83
CA SER A 174 8.47 3.91 -10.51
C SER A 174 7.67 4.61 -9.43
N LYS A 175 6.37 4.76 -9.64
CA LYS A 175 5.42 5.32 -8.69
C LYS A 175 4.31 4.31 -8.49
N ALA A 176 3.95 4.04 -7.25
CA ALA A 176 2.76 3.25 -6.95
C ALA A 176 1.92 3.92 -5.88
N PHE A 177 0.61 3.82 -6.05
CA PHE A 177 -0.39 4.27 -5.11
C PHE A 177 -1.32 3.10 -4.83
N LEU A 178 -1.44 2.73 -3.57
CA LEU A 178 -2.29 1.64 -3.11
C LEU A 178 -3.31 2.22 -2.14
N ALA A 179 -4.59 1.96 -2.36
CA ALA A 179 -5.66 2.34 -1.46
C ALA A 179 -6.53 1.12 -1.16
N ARG A 180 -6.92 0.97 0.11
CA ARG A 180 -7.69 -0.16 0.62
C ARG A 180 -8.82 0.37 1.46
N VAL A 181 -10.03 -0.13 1.23
CA VAL A 181 -11.21 0.20 2.04
C VAL A 181 -11.95 -1.07 2.40
N TYR A 182 -12.22 -1.28 3.69
CA TYR A 182 -12.93 -2.48 4.12
C TYR A 182 -13.90 -2.21 5.26
N TYR A 183 -15.03 -2.90 5.18
CA TYR A 183 -16.04 -3.00 6.21
C TYR A 183 -15.83 -4.24 7.07
N SER A 184 -15.94 -4.08 8.38
CA SER A 184 -15.91 -5.16 9.37
C SER A 184 -17.30 -5.43 9.92
N PHE A 185 -17.79 -6.66 9.71
CA PHE A 185 -19.08 -7.11 10.22
C PHE A 185 -19.10 -7.25 11.75
N ASN A 186 -18.03 -7.75 12.37
CA ASN A 186 -17.90 -7.87 13.83
C ASN A 186 -17.22 -6.65 14.47
N ASN A 187 -17.64 -5.45 14.08
CA ASN A 187 -17.04 -4.18 14.52
C ASN A 187 -17.21 -3.87 16.03
N LYS A 188 -18.06 -4.61 16.76
CA LYS A 188 -18.22 -4.43 18.22
C LYS A 188 -17.14 -5.15 19.03
N ARG A 189 -16.64 -6.29 18.53
CA ARG A 189 -15.67 -7.15 19.27
C ARG A 189 -14.32 -7.24 18.60
N PHE A 190 -14.23 -7.22 17.27
CA PHE A 190 -12.96 -7.23 16.55
C PHE A 190 -12.46 -5.81 16.30
N SER A 191 -11.14 -5.56 16.41
CA SER A 191 -10.52 -4.25 16.16
C SER A 191 -9.39 -4.29 15.13
N HIS A 192 -9.64 -3.77 13.92
CA HIS A 192 -8.59 -3.54 12.92
C HIS A 192 -7.56 -2.47 13.35
N PRO A 193 -7.95 -1.33 13.97
CA PRO A 193 -6.96 -0.38 14.46
C PRO A 193 -6.01 -0.99 15.51
N ALA A 194 -6.47 -1.98 16.27
CA ALA A 194 -5.61 -2.69 17.21
C ALA A 194 -4.55 -3.57 16.53
N THR A 195 -4.83 -4.10 15.33
CA THR A 195 -3.87 -4.95 14.59
C THR A 195 -2.77 -4.14 13.93
N THR A 196 -2.96 -2.83 13.78
CA THR A 196 -2.00 -1.90 13.16
C THR A 196 -1.32 -1.00 14.19
N PHE A 197 -1.40 -1.36 15.48
CA PHE A 197 -0.83 -0.62 16.61
C PHE A 197 -1.36 0.82 16.76
N ARG A 198 -2.58 1.07 16.30
CA ARG A 198 -3.20 2.40 16.35
C ARG A 198 -4.04 2.57 17.61
N ARG A 199 -4.99 3.50 17.55
CA ARG A 199 -5.86 4.03 18.62
C ARG A 199 -6.60 3.01 19.52
N GLU A 200 -6.53 1.71 19.27
CA GLU A 200 -7.25 0.70 20.03
C GLU A 200 -6.35 -0.48 20.44
N ARG A 201 -6.77 -1.21 21.47
CA ARG A 201 -6.20 -2.51 21.85
C ARG A 201 -7.30 -3.57 21.88
N GLN A 202 -7.00 -4.70 21.25
CA GLN A 202 -7.78 -5.92 21.38
C GLN A 202 -7.43 -6.59 22.71
N LYS A 203 -8.40 -6.70 23.63
CA LYS A 203 -8.24 -7.32 24.96
C LYS A 203 -8.58 -8.81 24.99
N LYS A 204 -9.45 -9.26 24.09
CA LYS A 204 -9.86 -10.66 23.93
C LYS A 204 -9.81 -11.06 22.47
N SER A 205 -9.51 -12.32 22.19
CA SER A 205 -9.48 -12.81 20.82
C SER A 205 -10.82 -12.61 20.12
N ALA A 206 -10.77 -12.10 18.89
CA ALA A 206 -11.95 -11.88 18.07
C ALA A 206 -11.55 -11.81 16.60
N GLY A 207 -12.49 -12.15 15.72
CA GLY A 207 -12.35 -11.97 14.29
C GLY A 207 -13.58 -11.39 13.63
N SER A 208 -13.44 -11.05 12.36
CA SER A 208 -14.49 -10.46 11.54
C SER A 208 -14.33 -10.91 10.11
N PHE A 209 -15.44 -11.26 9.47
CA PHE A 209 -15.52 -11.18 8.02
C PHE A 209 -15.29 -9.73 7.59
N LEU A 210 -14.69 -9.58 6.42
CA LEU A 210 -14.36 -8.31 5.79
C LEU A 210 -14.91 -8.30 4.37
N LEU A 211 -15.51 -7.19 3.99
CA LEU A 211 -15.93 -6.90 2.62
C LEU A 211 -15.39 -5.53 2.25
N GLY A 212 -14.78 -5.40 1.08
CA GLY A 212 -14.17 -4.15 0.70
C GLY A 212 -13.60 -4.17 -0.70
N GLY A 213 -12.70 -3.24 -0.97
CA GLY A 213 -11.99 -3.19 -2.23
C GLY A 213 -10.60 -2.60 -2.09
N THR A 214 -9.78 -2.92 -3.08
CA THR A 214 -8.42 -2.42 -3.22
C THR A 214 -8.29 -1.72 -4.56
N PHE A 215 -7.61 -0.60 -4.56
CA PHE A 215 -7.19 0.13 -5.75
C PHE A 215 -5.68 0.22 -5.77
N MET A 216 -5.07 -0.15 -6.90
CA MET A 216 -3.64 -0.03 -7.11
C MET A 216 -3.38 0.69 -8.42
N TYR A 217 -2.68 1.81 -8.36
CA TYR A 217 -2.11 2.48 -9.51
C TYR A 217 -0.60 2.30 -9.53
N THR A 218 -0.03 1.96 -10.68
CA THR A 218 1.42 1.90 -10.90
C THR A 218 1.76 2.66 -12.15
N GLN A 219 2.82 3.45 -12.10
CA GLN A 219 3.43 4.08 -13.26
C GLN A 219 4.93 3.80 -13.26
N VAL A 220 5.44 3.35 -14.39
CA VAL A 220 6.87 3.23 -14.66
C VAL A 220 7.20 4.12 -15.85
N ALA A 221 8.30 4.85 -15.80
CA ALA A 221 8.76 5.70 -16.89
C ALA A 221 10.29 5.76 -16.94
N GLY A 222 10.86 5.71 -18.13
CA GLY A 222 12.27 6.03 -18.41
C GLY A 222 12.38 7.08 -19.52
N ASP A 223 13.59 7.60 -19.71
CA ASP A 223 13.89 8.54 -20.80
C ASP A 223 14.14 7.79 -22.12
N SER A 224 14.47 6.51 -22.02
CA SER A 224 14.58 5.54 -23.12
C SER A 224 13.71 4.31 -22.84
N SER A 225 13.70 3.36 -23.78
CA SER A 225 12.96 2.11 -23.61
C SER A 225 13.24 1.45 -22.26
N LEU A 226 12.18 0.92 -21.64
CA LEU A 226 12.29 0.09 -20.44
C LEU A 226 12.88 -1.29 -20.77
N LEU A 227 12.91 -1.70 -22.04
CA LEU A 227 13.64 -2.87 -22.50
C LEU A 227 15.05 -2.48 -22.98
N PRO A 228 16.08 -3.26 -22.64
CA PRO A 228 17.40 -3.11 -23.24
C PRO A 228 17.36 -3.44 -24.75
N ALA A 229 17.98 -2.58 -25.58
CA ALA A 229 17.95 -2.71 -27.03
C ALA A 229 18.53 -4.04 -27.55
N SER A 230 19.49 -4.64 -26.84
CA SER A 230 20.13 -5.91 -27.23
C SER A 230 19.19 -7.11 -27.22
N ILE A 231 18.12 -7.06 -26.43
CA ILE A 231 17.17 -8.17 -26.27
C ILE A 231 15.76 -7.80 -26.71
N GLU A 232 15.56 -6.60 -27.26
CA GLU A 232 14.24 -6.09 -27.66
C GLU A 232 13.53 -7.06 -28.61
N ALA A 233 14.26 -7.67 -29.54
CA ALA A 233 13.73 -8.64 -30.50
C ALA A 233 13.19 -9.93 -29.87
N ASN A 234 13.53 -10.24 -28.61
CA ASN A 234 13.03 -11.40 -27.88
C ASN A 234 11.70 -11.11 -27.16
N PHE A 235 11.19 -9.88 -27.30
CA PHE A 235 9.94 -9.42 -26.74
C PHE A 235 8.97 -9.02 -27.88
N PRO A 236 7.65 -9.15 -27.67
CA PRO A 236 6.68 -8.62 -28.62
C PRO A 236 6.80 -7.10 -28.78
N ASP A 237 6.45 -6.58 -29.96
CA ASP A 237 6.54 -5.13 -30.28
C ASP A 237 5.80 -4.23 -29.27
N ASP A 238 4.73 -4.73 -28.65
CA ASP A 238 3.95 -3.99 -27.64
C ASP A 238 4.61 -3.89 -26.25
N ALA A 239 5.73 -4.59 -26.05
CA ALA A 239 6.50 -4.58 -24.81
C ALA A 239 7.58 -3.49 -24.77
N ASN A 240 7.99 -2.95 -25.92
CA ASN A 240 8.95 -1.84 -26.01
C ASN A 240 8.29 -0.52 -25.57
N LEU A 241 8.27 -0.25 -24.27
CA LEU A 241 7.62 0.93 -23.70
C LEU A 241 8.63 1.86 -23.05
N VAL A 242 8.47 3.17 -23.23
CA VAL A 242 9.15 4.21 -22.42
C VAL A 242 8.35 4.54 -21.17
N ARG A 243 7.03 4.31 -21.22
CA ARG A 243 6.12 4.55 -20.09
C ARG A 243 5.06 3.47 -20.04
N TYR A 244 4.83 2.96 -18.84
CA TYR A 244 3.80 1.98 -18.55
C TYR A 244 2.93 2.47 -17.38
N ARG A 245 1.62 2.35 -17.52
CA ARG A 245 0.64 2.67 -16.47
C ARG A 245 -0.30 1.49 -16.29
N ALA A 246 -0.62 1.18 -15.05
CA ALA A 246 -1.63 0.19 -14.70
C ALA A 246 -2.51 0.70 -13.57
N ALA A 247 -3.82 0.55 -13.73
CA ALA A 247 -4.81 0.77 -12.69
C ALA A 247 -5.55 -0.54 -12.45
N THR A 248 -5.57 -1.03 -11.22
CA THR A 248 -6.27 -2.25 -10.84
C THR A 248 -7.28 -1.93 -9.75
N TYR A 249 -8.52 -2.35 -9.97
CA TYR A 249 -9.61 -2.26 -9.00
C TYR A 249 -10.01 -3.68 -8.62
N SER A 250 -10.15 -3.97 -7.33
CA SER A 250 -10.64 -5.26 -6.87
C SER A 250 -11.73 -5.14 -5.83
N VAL A 251 -12.67 -6.10 -5.88
CA VAL A 251 -13.64 -6.33 -4.81
C VAL A 251 -13.18 -7.55 -4.04
N ASN A 252 -12.98 -7.37 -2.74
CA ASN A 252 -12.33 -8.33 -1.87
C ASN A 252 -13.27 -8.78 -0.76
N VAL A 253 -13.29 -10.07 -0.50
CA VAL A 253 -13.95 -10.69 0.65
C VAL A 253 -12.92 -11.50 1.41
N GLY A 254 -13.00 -11.45 2.73
CA GLY A 254 -11.97 -12.10 3.55
C GLY A 254 -12.33 -12.22 5.00
N TYR A 255 -11.35 -12.65 5.78
CA TYR A 255 -11.47 -12.81 7.21
C TYR A 255 -10.22 -12.27 7.90
N ALA A 256 -10.41 -11.66 9.05
CA ALA A 256 -9.33 -11.28 9.94
C ALA A 256 -9.61 -11.80 11.34
N HIS A 257 -8.59 -12.29 12.03
CA HIS A 257 -8.68 -12.73 13.41
C HIS A 257 -7.48 -12.23 14.21
N THR A 258 -7.75 -11.76 15.42
CA THR A 258 -6.72 -11.37 16.39
C THR A 258 -6.81 -12.32 17.57
N PHE A 259 -5.69 -12.98 17.87
CA PHE A 259 -5.52 -13.81 19.05
C PHE A 259 -4.76 -13.01 20.11
N VAL A 260 -5.31 -12.92 21.32
CA VAL A 260 -4.72 -12.16 22.43
C VAL A 260 -4.15 -13.14 23.46
N PHE A 261 -2.89 -12.95 23.83
CA PHE A 261 -2.17 -13.76 24.82
C PHE A 261 -1.67 -12.87 25.96
N LYS A 262 -1.71 -13.39 27.19
CA LYS A 262 -1.11 -12.74 28.38
C LYS A 262 -1.45 -11.24 28.49
N LYS A 263 -2.70 -10.86 28.15
CA LYS A 263 -3.30 -9.50 28.17
C LYS A 263 -2.73 -8.46 27.18
N TYR A 264 -1.44 -8.48 26.87
CA TYR A 264 -0.79 -7.43 26.06
C TYR A 264 -0.19 -7.93 24.76
N LEU A 265 0.10 -9.23 24.65
CA LEU A 265 0.64 -9.81 23.43
C LEU A 265 -0.50 -10.20 22.51
N PHE A 266 -0.32 -10.04 21.21
CA PHE A 266 -1.29 -10.50 20.24
C PHE A 266 -0.60 -10.97 18.95
N THR A 267 -1.28 -11.85 18.25
CA THR A 267 -1.04 -12.06 16.83
C THR A 267 -2.34 -11.80 16.06
N SER A 268 -2.23 -11.21 14.88
CA SER A 268 -3.36 -10.99 13.99
C SER A 268 -3.04 -11.54 12.61
N LEU A 269 -4.01 -12.24 12.04
CA LEU A 269 -3.93 -12.79 10.70
C LEU A 269 -5.14 -12.28 9.90
N SER A 270 -4.89 -11.84 8.68
CA SER A 270 -5.96 -11.50 7.74
C SER A 270 -5.61 -11.93 6.33
N LEU A 271 -6.63 -12.41 5.61
CA LEU A 271 -6.53 -12.78 4.21
C LEU A 271 -7.79 -12.32 3.48
N ARG A 272 -7.61 -11.61 2.37
CA ARG A 272 -8.69 -10.95 1.62
C ARG A 272 -8.53 -11.12 0.11
N PRO A 273 -8.78 -12.31 -0.45
CA PRO A 273 -8.81 -12.51 -1.89
C PRO A 273 -9.94 -11.71 -2.54
N GLY A 274 -9.83 -11.48 -3.84
CA GLY A 274 -10.86 -10.78 -4.59
C GLY A 274 -10.68 -10.86 -6.09
N LEU A 275 -11.75 -10.51 -6.79
CA LEU A 275 -11.75 -10.38 -8.24
C LEU A 275 -11.31 -8.97 -8.59
N ALA A 276 -10.51 -8.86 -9.64
CA ALA A 276 -9.89 -7.62 -10.05
C ALA A 276 -10.09 -7.34 -11.54
N VAL A 277 -10.29 -6.06 -11.86
CA VAL A 277 -10.25 -5.53 -13.22
C VAL A 277 -9.03 -4.64 -13.32
N ARG A 278 -8.21 -4.86 -14.35
CA ARG A 278 -6.99 -4.09 -14.59
C ARG A 278 -7.03 -3.41 -15.94
N SER A 279 -6.89 -2.09 -15.94
CA SER A 279 -6.65 -1.28 -17.13
C SER A 279 -5.17 -0.94 -17.21
N ARG A 280 -4.62 -0.90 -18.42
CA ARG A 280 -3.20 -0.61 -18.67
C ARG A 280 -3.07 0.30 -19.88
N SER A 281 -2.06 1.15 -19.87
CA SER A 281 -1.65 1.90 -21.04
C SER A 281 -0.13 1.93 -21.15
N GLY A 282 0.34 1.86 -22.39
CA GLY A 282 1.75 1.89 -22.74
C GLY A 282 2.04 3.03 -23.71
N VAL A 283 3.23 3.62 -23.60
CA VAL A 283 3.76 4.54 -24.61
C VAL A 283 5.03 3.93 -25.17
N GLN A 284 5.05 3.67 -26.49
CA GLN A 284 6.24 3.25 -27.21
C GLN A 284 7.10 4.48 -27.59
N PRO A 285 8.42 4.31 -27.83
CA PRO A 285 9.26 5.40 -28.32
C PRO A 285 8.68 6.06 -29.57
N GLY A 286 8.51 7.39 -29.56
CA GLY A 286 8.02 8.15 -30.72
C GLY A 286 6.51 8.08 -31.00
N ASN A 287 5.74 7.30 -30.24
CA ASN A 287 4.30 7.08 -30.45
C ASN A 287 3.41 7.69 -29.35
N VAL A 288 2.11 7.79 -29.63
CA VAL A 288 1.06 8.19 -28.66
C VAL A 288 0.68 6.99 -27.78
N ALA A 289 0.16 7.25 -26.59
CA ALA A 289 -0.28 6.21 -25.66
C ALA A 289 -1.32 5.28 -26.30
N ALA A 290 -1.11 3.97 -26.17
CA ALA A 290 -2.07 2.94 -26.53
C ALA A 290 -2.70 2.34 -25.26
N ASP A 291 -4.02 2.36 -25.19
CA ASP A 291 -4.77 1.68 -24.14
C ASP A 291 -4.83 0.18 -24.46
N LEU A 292 -4.45 -0.64 -23.50
CA LEU A 292 -4.54 -2.10 -23.60
C LEU A 292 -5.92 -2.57 -23.10
N PRO A 293 -6.46 -3.68 -23.63
CA PRO A 293 -7.72 -4.24 -23.17
C PRO A 293 -7.74 -4.46 -21.65
N ALA A 294 -8.87 -4.16 -21.02
CA ALA A 294 -9.08 -4.43 -19.61
C ALA A 294 -9.03 -5.94 -19.35
N GLN A 295 -8.32 -6.35 -18.31
CA GLN A 295 -8.13 -7.75 -17.97
C GLN A 295 -8.78 -8.09 -16.63
N LEU A 296 -9.49 -9.21 -16.61
CA LEU A 296 -9.96 -9.83 -15.37
C LEU A 296 -8.83 -10.63 -14.73
N GLY A 297 -8.71 -10.55 -13.41
CA GLY A 297 -7.73 -11.30 -12.64
C GLY A 297 -8.14 -11.43 -11.19
N ILE A 298 -7.23 -11.94 -10.38
CA ILE A 298 -7.38 -12.04 -8.93
C ILE A 298 -6.41 -11.04 -8.30
N GLN A 299 -6.90 -10.27 -7.34
CA GLN A 299 -6.06 -9.44 -6.47
C GLN A 299 -6.58 -9.54 -5.05
N GLY A 300 -5.68 -9.62 -4.10
CA GLY A 300 -6.01 -9.57 -2.70
C GLY A 300 -4.79 -9.30 -1.87
N ASP A 301 -5.00 -9.22 -0.56
CA ASP A 301 -3.91 -8.95 0.36
C ASP A 301 -3.98 -9.84 1.60
N GLY A 302 -2.79 -10.15 2.11
CA GLY A 302 -2.55 -10.87 3.34
C GLY A 302 -1.79 -9.98 4.31
N ARG A 303 -2.15 -10.08 5.59
CA ARG A 303 -1.40 -9.41 6.67
C ARG A 303 -1.26 -10.35 7.86
N VAL A 304 -0.05 -10.41 8.39
CA VAL A 304 0.23 -11.04 9.68
C VAL A 304 0.92 -10.01 10.56
N THR A 305 0.46 -9.88 11.81
CA THR A 305 1.08 -8.99 12.79
C THR A 305 1.34 -9.74 14.08
N PHE A 306 2.52 -9.57 14.65
CA PHE A 306 2.87 -10.00 15.99
C PHE A 306 3.27 -8.79 16.79
N GLY A 307 2.77 -8.66 18.02
CA GLY A 307 3.26 -7.57 18.84
C GLY A 307 2.68 -7.48 20.22
N PHE A 308 3.06 -6.37 20.84
CA PHE A 308 2.70 -5.97 22.18
C PHE A 308 1.93 -4.66 22.11
N ASN A 309 0.85 -4.57 22.89
CA ASN A 309 0.03 -3.37 22.98
C ASN A 309 -0.38 -3.16 24.45
N SER A 310 0.31 -2.26 25.15
CA SER A 310 -0.06 -1.82 26.51
C SER A 310 -0.90 -0.54 26.47
N ASP A 311 -1.04 0.15 27.60
CA ASP A 311 -1.73 1.45 27.65
C ASP A 311 -0.80 2.60 27.21
N LYS A 312 0.52 2.46 27.41
CA LYS A 312 1.52 3.51 27.14
C LYS A 312 2.43 3.21 25.96
N TYR A 313 2.87 1.96 25.84
CA TYR A 313 3.82 1.53 24.81
C TYR A 313 3.21 0.45 23.94
N TYR A 314 3.61 0.42 22.68
CA TYR A 314 3.20 -0.59 21.73
C TYR A 314 4.33 -0.85 20.74
N GLY A 315 4.33 -2.02 20.14
CA GLY A 315 5.27 -2.33 19.07
C GLY A 315 5.18 -3.77 18.63
N GLY A 316 5.78 -4.05 17.49
CA GLY A 316 5.79 -5.39 16.92
C GLY A 316 6.20 -5.39 15.46
N ILE A 317 5.95 -6.53 14.82
CA ILE A 317 6.35 -6.84 13.46
C ILE A 317 5.10 -7.13 12.65
N THR A 318 4.99 -6.52 11.48
CA THR A 318 3.90 -6.75 10.53
C THR A 318 4.47 -7.20 9.19
N GLY A 319 4.02 -8.34 8.68
CA GLY A 319 4.22 -8.76 7.31
C GLY A 319 2.99 -8.41 6.47
N ASN A 320 3.18 -7.65 5.39
CA ASN A 320 2.17 -7.31 4.41
C ASN A 320 2.50 -7.98 3.08
N MET A 321 1.52 -8.64 2.48
CA MET A 321 1.64 -9.22 1.14
C MET A 321 0.48 -8.75 0.28
N LEU A 322 0.78 -8.11 -0.85
CA LEU A 322 -0.21 -7.91 -1.91
C LEU A 322 0.03 -9.01 -2.96
N PHE A 323 -0.99 -9.82 -3.22
CA PHE A 323 -0.95 -10.80 -4.29
C PHE A 323 -1.88 -10.35 -5.42
N SER A 324 -1.37 -10.41 -6.63
CA SER A 324 -2.15 -10.18 -7.83
C SER A 324 -1.73 -11.19 -8.88
N SER A 325 -2.67 -11.99 -9.36
CA SER A 325 -2.44 -12.79 -10.54
C SER A 325 -2.37 -11.87 -11.76
N GLY A 326 -1.67 -12.29 -12.80
CA GLY A 326 -1.97 -11.82 -14.15
C GLY A 326 -3.37 -12.20 -14.60
N SER A 327 -3.76 -11.79 -15.81
CA SER A 327 -5.02 -12.25 -16.43
C SER A 327 -5.24 -13.74 -16.17
N LEU A 328 -6.50 -14.13 -15.95
CA LEU A 328 -6.86 -15.55 -15.84
C LEU A 328 -6.44 -16.35 -17.10
N GLU A 329 -6.21 -15.64 -18.21
CA GLU A 329 -5.78 -16.16 -19.52
C GLU A 329 -4.27 -16.01 -19.78
N ALA A 330 -3.42 -16.11 -18.75
CA ALA A 330 -1.96 -16.24 -18.85
C ALA A 330 -1.14 -15.06 -19.47
N SER A 331 -1.74 -14.12 -20.18
CA SER A 331 -1.05 -13.06 -20.95
C SER A 331 -0.48 -11.87 -20.15
N ASN A 332 -0.13 -12.03 -18.87
CA ASN A 332 0.39 -10.91 -18.08
C ASN A 332 1.90 -10.74 -18.19
N ARG A 333 2.31 -9.90 -19.14
CA ARG A 333 3.71 -9.57 -19.49
C ARG A 333 4.40 -8.61 -18.51
N GLN A 334 3.67 -7.96 -17.59
CA GLN A 334 4.24 -7.08 -16.56
C GLN A 334 3.76 -7.50 -15.17
N ARG A 335 4.70 -7.78 -14.25
CA ARG A 335 4.39 -8.13 -12.86
C ARG A 335 5.22 -7.28 -11.90
N SER A 336 4.51 -6.59 -11.01
CA SER A 336 5.09 -5.95 -9.83
C SER A 336 4.81 -6.81 -8.60
N TYR A 337 5.85 -7.25 -7.89
CA TYR A 337 5.70 -7.89 -6.59
C TYR A 337 5.89 -6.86 -5.47
N TYR A 338 5.08 -6.98 -4.41
CA TYR A 338 5.17 -6.13 -3.23
C TYR A 338 4.93 -6.97 -1.98
N SER A 339 6.02 -7.24 -1.27
CA SER A 339 5.99 -7.73 0.11
C SER A 339 6.77 -6.76 0.99
N GLU A 340 6.22 -6.52 2.17
CA GLU A 340 6.81 -5.59 3.12
C GLU A 340 6.82 -6.22 4.51
N VAL A 341 7.95 -6.07 5.19
CA VAL A 341 8.07 -6.35 6.62
C VAL A 341 8.31 -5.03 7.33
N GLN A 342 7.43 -4.70 8.28
CA GLN A 342 7.50 -3.48 9.06
C GLN A 342 7.72 -3.84 10.53
N ILE A 343 8.77 -3.27 11.13
CA ILE A 343 8.98 -3.26 12.58
C ILE A 343 8.58 -1.88 13.08
N LEU A 344 7.74 -1.83 14.11
CA LEU A 344 7.21 -0.58 14.63
C LEU A 344 7.32 -0.56 16.16
N PHE A 345 7.73 0.58 16.72
CA PHE A 345 7.70 0.85 18.15
C PHE A 345 7.18 2.25 18.42
N GLY A 346 6.27 2.39 19.37
CA GLY A 346 5.68 3.68 19.67
C GLY A 346 5.19 3.86 21.09
N ARG A 347 4.87 5.12 21.39
CA ARG A 347 4.41 5.59 22.68
C ARG A 347 3.15 6.44 22.53
N ARG A 348 2.26 6.28 23.50
CA ARG A 348 1.04 7.07 23.66
C ARG A 348 1.27 8.19 24.67
N PHE A 349 0.81 9.37 24.30
CA PHE A 349 0.89 10.58 25.11
C PHE A 349 -0.51 11.08 25.38
N GLY A 350 -0.77 11.45 26.63
CA GLY A 350 -1.98 12.21 26.95
C GLY A 350 -1.91 13.55 26.23
N TYR A 351 -2.93 13.86 25.42
CA TYR A 351 -2.97 15.09 24.65
C TYR A 351 -4.36 15.69 24.77
N LYS A 352 -4.42 16.97 25.18
CA LYS A 352 -5.67 17.75 25.16
C LYS A 352 -5.66 18.55 23.85
N ALA A 353 -6.46 18.12 22.88
CA ALA A 353 -6.60 18.86 21.64
C ALA A 353 -7.16 20.27 21.89
N LYS A 354 -6.71 21.22 21.07
CA LYS A 354 -7.22 22.60 21.03
C LYS A 354 -7.61 22.93 19.59
N GLY A 355 -8.52 23.88 19.41
CA GLY A 355 -8.90 24.39 18.08
C GLY A 355 -9.61 23.35 17.21
N LEU A 356 -9.21 23.24 15.94
CA LEU A 356 -9.83 22.33 14.96
C LEU A 356 -9.75 20.86 15.39
N LEU A 357 -8.66 20.44 16.05
CA LEU A 357 -8.46 19.06 16.52
C LEU A 357 -9.40 18.65 17.66
N ASP A 358 -9.89 19.61 18.45
CA ASP A 358 -10.89 19.36 19.51
C ASP A 358 -12.28 19.11 18.91
N LYS A 359 -12.55 19.71 17.74
CA LYS A 359 -13.78 19.52 16.97
C LYS A 359 -13.76 18.24 16.13
N VAL A 360 -12.63 17.51 16.07
CA VAL A 360 -12.54 16.25 15.34
C VAL A 360 -13.30 15.18 16.13
N PRO A 361 -14.38 14.60 15.58
CA PRO A 361 -15.15 13.60 16.29
C PRO A 361 -14.26 12.40 16.62
N GLY A 362 -14.33 11.95 17.87
CA GLY A 362 -13.81 10.65 18.25
C GLY A 362 -14.81 9.60 17.80
N PHE A 363 -14.65 9.05 16.60
CA PHE A 363 -15.42 7.88 16.15
C PHE A 363 -15.13 6.64 16.98
#